data_AF-A0A3S3TTV7-F1
#
_entry.id   AF-A0A3S3TTV7-F1
#
_cell.length_a   1.000
_cell.length_b   1.000
_cell.length_c   1.000
_cell.angle_alpha   90.00
_cell.angle_beta   90.00
_cell.angle_gamma   90.00
#
_symmetry.space_group_name_H-M   'P 1'
#
loop_
_entity.id
_entity.type
_entity.pdbx_description
1 polymer ?
#
loop_
_entity_poly.entity_id
_entity_poly.type
_entity_poly.pdbx_seq_one_letter_code
_entity_poly.pdbx_strand_id
1 'polypeptide(L)' 'MTKKPTPTQKKILENAAGIRTHYPKNRSESGGWSGANLVCRRNGWTDFSGNITNAGRAAIGLPPISVKE' A
#
# COMPACT_ATOMS: atom_id res chain seq x y z
N MET A 1 16.89 -0.81 6.85
CA MET A 1 16.11 0.40 7.22
C MET A 1 14.66 0.21 6.79
N THR A 2 13.74 0.07 7.75
CA THR A 2 12.29 0.08 7.49
C THR A 2 11.88 1.49 7.08
N LYS A 3 11.70 1.74 5.77
CA LYS A 3 11.27 3.04 5.27
C LYS A 3 9.82 3.28 5.71
N LYS A 4 9.57 4.38 6.41
CA LYS A 4 8.20 4.79 6.76
C LYS A 4 7.45 5.16 5.46
N PRO A 5 6.21 4.67 5.25
CA PRO A 5 5.43 5.03 4.08
C PRO A 5 5.08 6.53 4.09
N THR A 6 5.15 7.16 2.92
CA THR A 6 4.63 8.52 2.71
C THR A 6 3.10 8.54 2.84
N PRO A 7 2.45 9.72 2.99
CA PRO A 7 1.00 9.79 3.09
C PRO A 7 0.25 9.12 1.93
N THR A 8 0.75 9.26 0.69
CA THR A 8 0.16 8.60 -0.49
C THR A 8 0.35 7.09 -0.46
N GLN A 9 1.54 6.60 -0.06
CA GLN A 9 1.80 5.17 0.09
C GLN A 9 0.91 4.57 1.18
N LYS A 10 0.73 5.27 2.30
CA LYS A 10 -0.18 4.84 3.37
C LYS A 10 -1.61 4.67 2.85
N LYS A 11 -2.13 5.63 2.07
CA LYS A 11 -3.46 5.52 1.43
C LYS A 11 -3.56 4.32 0.48
N ILE A 12 -2.51 4.04 -0.29
CA ILE A 12 -2.45 2.86 -1.17
C ILE A 12 -2.53 1.57 -0.34
N LEU A 13 -1.77 1.49 0.75
CA LEU A 13 -1.77 0.32 1.63
C LEU A 13 -3.10 0.16 2.37
N GLU A 14 -3.73 1.24 2.82
CA GLU A 14 -5.08 1.21 3.39
C GLU A 14 -6.12 0.71 2.39
N ASN A 15 -6.01 1.10 1.12
CA ASN A 15 -6.88 0.63 0.05
C ASN A 15 -6.64 -0.86 -0.24
N ALA A 16 -5.38 -1.28 -0.37
CA ALA A 16 -5.01 -2.68 -0.58
C ALA A 16 -5.34 -3.59 0.63
N ALA A 17 -5.39 -3.03 1.84
CA ALA A 17 -5.82 -3.74 3.05
C ALA A 17 -7.34 -3.79 3.24
N GLY A 18 -8.12 -3.14 2.35
CA GLY A 18 -9.57 -3.05 2.47
C GLY A 18 -10.06 -2.21 3.65
N ILE A 19 -9.21 -1.38 4.26
CA ILE A 19 -9.58 -0.53 5.40
C ILE A 19 -10.37 0.68 4.95
N ARG A 20 -9.87 1.33 3.90
CA ARG A 20 -10.46 2.55 3.37
C ARG A 20 -10.18 2.66 1.89
N THR A 21 -11.23 2.87 1.13
CA THR A 21 -11.10 3.12 -0.30
C THR A 21 -10.65 4.56 -0.53
N HIS A 22 -9.58 4.72 -1.31
CA HIS A 22 -9.03 6.02 -1.69
C HIS A 22 -8.93 6.09 -3.21
N TYR A 23 -9.44 7.16 -3.79
CA TYR A 23 -9.36 7.43 -5.23
C TYR A 23 -8.70 8.79 -5.48
N PRO A 24 -7.73 8.88 -6.41
CA PRO A 24 -7.19 10.17 -6.84
C PRO A 24 -8.29 10.97 -7.55
N LYS A 25 -8.42 12.26 -7.23
CA LYS A 25 -9.49 13.13 -7.73
C LYS A 25 -9.15 13.84 -9.04
N ASN A 26 -7.87 13.94 -9.39
CA ASN A 26 -7.40 14.63 -10.59
C ASN A 26 -6.19 13.93 -11.23
N ARG A 27 -5.80 14.39 -12.42
CA ARG A 27 -4.69 13.81 -13.19
C ARG A 27 -3.36 13.84 -12.42
N SER A 28 -3.07 14.92 -11.71
CA SER A 28 -1.84 15.09 -10.93
C SER A 28 -1.77 14.10 -9.76
N GLU A 29 -2.88 13.92 -9.05
CA GLU A 29 -3.02 12.92 -7.99
C GLU A 29 -2.92 11.49 -8.55
N SER A 30 -3.47 11.24 -9.75
CA SER A 30 -3.36 9.94 -10.42
C SER A 30 -1.91 9.60 -10.79
N GLY A 31 -1.13 10.59 -11.24
CA GLY A 31 0.30 10.41 -11.50
C GLY A 31 1.08 10.11 -10.22
N GLY A 32 0.84 10.88 -9.16
CA GLY A 32 1.44 10.64 -7.84
C GLY A 32 1.06 9.27 -7.25
N TRP A 33 -0.19 8.85 -7.43
CA TRP A 33 -0.68 7.53 -7.01
C TRP A 33 0.05 6.40 -7.73
N SER A 34 0.17 6.50 -9.06
CA SER A 34 0.85 5.49 -9.88
C SER A 34 2.32 5.32 -9.49
N GLY A 35 3.03 6.44 -9.30
CA GLY A 35 4.42 6.42 -8.84
C GLY A 35 4.58 5.84 -7.44
N ALA A 36 3.70 6.22 -6.51
CA ALA A 36 3.71 5.67 -5.15
C ALA A 36 3.39 4.17 -5.12
N ASN A 37 2.51 3.69 -6.00
CA ASN A 37 2.16 2.28 -6.11
C ASN A 37 3.35 1.44 -6.59
N LEU A 38 4.12 1.94 -7.57
CA LEU A 38 5.38 1.32 -7.98
C LEU A 38 6.36 1.18 -6.80
N VAL A 39 6.47 2.22 -5.97
CA VAL A 39 7.34 2.18 -4.79
C VAL A 39 6.83 1.19 -3.74
N CYS A 40 5.51 1.10 -3.50
CA CYS A 40 4.93 0.07 -2.62
C CYS A 40 5.29 -1.34 -3.08
N ARG A 41 5.18 -1.62 -4.40
CA ARG A 41 5.59 -2.91 -4.99
C ARG A 41 7.08 -3.17 -4.83
N ARG A 42 7.93 -2.19 -5.12
CA ARG A 42 9.39 -2.30 -4.99
C ARG A 42 9.83 -2.51 -3.54
N ASN A 43 9.09 -1.98 -2.57
CA ASN A 43 9.33 -2.22 -1.15
C ASN A 43 8.76 -3.56 -0.66
N GLY A 44 8.09 -4.34 -1.53
CA GLY A 44 7.45 -5.60 -1.17
C GLY A 44 6.21 -5.45 -0.30
N TRP A 45 5.61 -4.25 -0.24
CA TRP A 45 4.42 -3.99 0.57
C TRP A 45 3.12 -4.43 -0.12
N THR A 46 3.15 -4.51 -1.44
CA THR A 46 2.05 -5.01 -2.27
C THR A 46 2.61 -5.92 -3.35
N ASP A 47 1.85 -6.94 -3.74
CA ASP A 47 2.22 -7.82 -4.85
C ASP A 47 1.85 -7.20 -6.23
N PHE A 48 2.11 -7.94 -7.32
CA PHE A 48 1.77 -7.52 -8.67
C PHE A 48 0.25 -7.45 -8.90
N SER A 49 -0.52 -8.26 -8.18
CA SER A 49 -1.99 -8.29 -8.19
C SER A 49 -2.62 -7.14 -7.40
N GLY A 50 -1.82 -6.37 -6.65
CA GLY A 50 -2.29 -5.26 -5.82
C GLY A 50 -2.75 -5.68 -4.42
N ASN A 51 -2.54 -6.94 -4.01
CA ASN A 51 -2.81 -7.38 -2.66
C ASN A 51 -1.74 -6.88 -1.70
N ILE A 52 -2.14 -6.52 -0.49
CA ILE A 52 -1.20 -6.14 0.55
C ILE A 52 -0.45 -7.37 1.10
N THR A 53 0.85 -7.25 1.33
CA THR A 53 1.67 -8.28 1.96
C THR A 53 1.75 -8.09 3.48
N ASN A 54 2.33 -9.06 4.20
CA ASN A 54 2.62 -8.89 5.64
C ASN A 54 3.57 -7.72 5.91
N ALA A 55 4.54 -7.46 5.03
CA ALA A 55 5.42 -6.30 5.14
C ALA A 55 4.65 -4.99 4.95
N GLY A 56 3.70 -4.94 4.02
CA GLY A 56 2.83 -3.79 3.82
C GLY A 56 1.92 -3.52 5.01
N ARG A 57 1.35 -4.58 5.60
CA ARG A 57 0.53 -4.50 6.83
C ARG A 57 1.36 -3.98 7.99
N ALA A 58 2.57 -4.50 8.20
CA ALA A 58 3.49 -4.00 9.21
C ALA A 58 3.86 -2.52 9.01
N ALA A 59 4.03 -2.07 7.75
CA ALA A 59 4.36 -0.69 7.42
C ALA A 59 3.25 0.32 7.82
N ILE A 60 2.00 -0.14 7.94
CA ILE A 60 0.86 0.67 8.42
C ILE A 60 0.35 0.25 9.80
N GLY A 61 1.10 -0.60 10.53
CA GLY A 61 0.78 -1.01 11.90
C GLY A 61 -0.35 -2.04 12.04
N LEU A 62 -0.64 -2.80 10.98
CA LEU A 62 -1.63 -3.88 11.00
C LEU A 62 -0.99 -5.23 11.34
N PRO A 63 -1.75 -6.14 11.98
CA PRO A 63 -1.30 -7.52 12.19
C PRO A 63 -1.13 -8.25 10.85
N PRO A 64 -0.25 -9.26 10.73
CA PRO A 64 -0.06 -10.02 9.49
C PRO A 64 -1.36 -10.71 9.03
N ILE A 65 -1.45 -11.02 7.74
CA ILE A 65 -2.51 -11.88 7.21
C ILE A 65 -2.28 -13.27 7.78
N SER A 66 -3.18 -13.71 8.66
CA SER A 66 -3.17 -15.08 9.16
C SER A 66 -3.60 -15.98 7.99
N VAL A 67 -2.64 -16.69 7.41
CA VAL A 67 -2.95 -17.88 6.62
C VAL A 67 -3.47 -18.91 7.61
N LYS A 68 -4.77 -19.19 7.55
CA LYS A 68 -5.31 -20.39 8.18
C LYS A 68 -4.77 -21.56 7.36
N GLU A 69 -3.92 -22.37 7.97
CA GLU A 69 -3.56 -23.70 7.46
C GLU A 69 -4.78 -24.63 7.42
#